data_AF-A0A963JU71-F1
#
_entry.id   AF-A0A963JU71-F1
#
_cell.length_a   1.000
_cell.length_b   1.000
_cell.length_c   1.000
_cell.angle_alpha   90.00
_cell.angle_beta   90.00
_cell.angle_gamma   90.00
#
_symmetry.space_group_name_H-M   'P 1'
#
loop_
_entity.id
_entity.type
_entity.pdbx_description
1 polymer ?
#
loop_
_entity_poly.entity_id
_entity_poly.type
_entity_poly.pdbx_seq_one_letter_code
_entity_poly.pdbx_strand_id
1 'polypeptide(L)' 'LEAFFHYRNVDVSTLKELAKRWKPEAYSSFKKAQKHTALADVHESIEELAHYRTNFLSL' A
#
# COMPACT_ATOMS: atom_id res chain seq x y z
N LEU A 1 -22.87 -1.87 2.90
CA LEU A 1 -21.44 -1.81 3.28
C LEU A 1 -21.26 -1.41 4.75
N GLU A 2 -21.95 -0.37 5.21
CA GLU A 2 -21.82 0.19 6.57
C GLU A 2 -22.13 -0.80 7.71
N ALA A 3 -22.95 -1.83 7.45
CA ALA A 3 -23.21 -2.90 8.41
C ALA A 3 -22.11 -3.98 8.47
N PHE A 4 -21.17 -3.99 7.51
CA PHE A 4 -20.17 -5.06 7.33
C PHE A 4 -18.73 -4.57 7.43
N PHE A 5 -18.49 -3.27 7.21
CA PHE A 5 -17.18 -2.65 7.31
C PHE A 5 -17.19 -1.55 8.36
N HIS A 6 -16.03 -1.34 8.97
CA HIS A 6 -15.82 -0.19 9.85
C HIS A 6 -15.83 1.11 9.03
N TYR A 7 -16.13 2.24 9.67
CA TYR A 7 -16.17 3.56 9.01
C TYR A 7 -14.81 4.07 8.51
N ARG A 8 -13.71 3.40 8.87
CA ARG A 8 -12.35 3.82 8.52
C ARG A 8 -11.87 3.07 7.29
N ASN A 9 -11.15 3.80 6.45
CA ASN A 9 -10.44 3.25 5.31
C ASN A 9 -8.97 3.00 5.66
N VAL A 10 -8.42 1.90 5.15
CA VAL A 10 -6.98 1.66 5.11
C VAL A 10 -6.57 1.77 3.65
N ASP A 11 -6.14 2.96 3.25
CA ASP A 11 -5.70 3.23 1.88
C ASP A 11 -4.16 3.17 1.78
N VAL A 12 -3.66 2.13 1.12
CA VAL A 12 -2.23 1.93 0.88
C VAL A 12 -1.61 3.07 0.06
N SER A 13 -2.40 3.74 -0.79
CA SER A 13 -1.91 4.88 -1.58
C SER A 13 -1.60 6.10 -0.70
N THR A 14 -2.21 6.21 0.48
CA THR A 14 -1.83 7.24 1.46
C THR A 14 -0.37 7.06 1.88
N LEU A 15 0.05 5.82 2.21
CA LEU A 15 1.44 5.54 2.56
C LEU A 15 2.38 5.73 1.37
N LYS A 16 1.97 5.35 0.16
CA LYS A 16 2.73 5.57 -1.07
C LYS A 16 3.05 7.05 -1.30
N GLU A 17 2.06 7.92 -1.17
CA GLU A 17 2.26 9.37 -1.37
C GLU A 17 3.14 9.99 -0.26
N LEU A 18 3.03 9.51 0.98
CA LEU A 18 3.92 9.92 2.07
C LEU A 18 5.34 9.41 1.85
N ALA A 19 5.54 8.13 1.52
CA ALA A 19 6.84 7.54 1.22
C ALA A 19 7.52 8.28 0.07
N LYS A 20 6.79 8.60 -1.01
CA LYS A 20 7.33 9.39 -2.13
C LYS A 20 7.89 10.75 -1.72
N ARG A 21 7.33 11.39 -0.68
CA ARG A 21 7.75 12.73 -0.21
C ARG A 21 8.78 12.68 0.91
N TRP A 22 8.68 11.70 1.81
CA TRP A 22 9.45 11.66 3.04
C TRP A 22 10.57 10.62 3.02
N LYS A 23 10.43 9.56 2.22
CA LYS A 23 11.46 8.52 2.04
C LYS A 23 11.41 7.94 0.63
N PRO A 24 11.87 8.68 -0.40
CA PRO A 24 11.75 8.28 -1.81
C PRO A 24 12.34 6.90 -2.13
N GLU A 25 13.35 6.46 -1.38
CA GLU A 25 13.96 5.12 -1.49
C GLU A 25 12.98 3.98 -1.13
N ALA A 26 12.11 4.19 -0.15
CA ALA A 26 11.06 3.23 0.20
C ALA A 26 9.97 3.18 -0.89
N TYR A 27 9.71 4.28 -1.58
CA TYR A 27 8.81 4.30 -2.73
C TYR A 27 9.40 3.59 -3.95
N SER A 28 10.66 3.88 -4.30
CA SER A 28 11.30 3.35 -5.51
C SER A 28 11.65 1.84 -5.45
N SER A 29 11.74 1.29 -4.24
CA SER A 29 12.04 -0.13 -4.00
C SER A 29 10.85 -1.06 -4.21
N PHE A 30 9.63 -0.53 -4.38
CA PHE A 30 8.45 -1.32 -4.68
C PHE A 30 7.97 -1.08 -6.12
N LYS A 31 7.72 -2.15 -6.88
CA LYS A 31 7.19 -2.08 -8.25
C LYS A 31 6.03 -3.04 -8.40
N LYS A 32 4.91 -2.52 -8.89
CA LYS A 32 3.73 -3.32 -9.25
C LYS A 32 3.96 -4.08 -10.55
N ALA A 33 3.47 -5.30 -10.61
CA ALA A 33 3.44 -6.15 -11.79
C ALA A 33 2.32 -5.75 -12.76
N GLN A 34 1.27 -5.04 -12.30
CA GLN A 34 0.18 -4.49 -13.12
C GLN A 34 -0.55 -5.54 -13.98
N LYS A 35 -1.00 -6.64 -13.34
CA LYS A 35 -1.69 -7.73 -14.06
C LYS A 35 -3.16 -7.43 -14.41
N HIS A 36 -3.71 -6.30 -13.94
CA HIS A 36 -5.05 -5.80 -14.28
C HIS A 36 -6.19 -6.80 -14.03
N THR A 37 -6.06 -7.59 -12.97
CA THR A 37 -7.17 -8.42 -12.45
C THR A 37 -7.41 -8.03 -11.00
N ALA A 38 -8.67 -7.98 -10.57
CA ALA A 38 -9.02 -7.52 -9.23
C ALA A 38 -8.31 -8.32 -8.12
N LEU A 39 -8.16 -9.64 -8.29
CA LEU A 39 -7.46 -10.49 -7.35
C LEU A 39 -5.97 -10.14 -7.27
N ALA A 40 -5.30 -10.01 -8.42
CA ALA A 40 -3.90 -9.61 -8.47
C ALA A 40 -3.69 -8.22 -7.85
N ASP A 41 -4.56 -7.26 -8.17
CA ASP A 41 -4.43 -5.89 -7.68
C ASP A 41 -4.59 -5.80 -6.14
N VAL A 42 -5.46 -6.63 -5.54
CA VAL A 42 -5.59 -6.76 -4.09
C VAL A 42 -4.33 -7.37 -3.48
N HIS A 43 -3.80 -8.45 -4.05
CA HIS A 43 -2.55 -9.05 -3.58
C HIS A 43 -1.37 -8.07 -3.67
N GLU A 44 -1.22 -7.35 -4.78
CA GLU A 44 -0.20 -6.33 -4.95
C GLU A 44 -0.34 -5.18 -3.93
N SER A 45 -1.57 -4.84 -3.54
CA SER A 45 -1.81 -3.81 -2.52
C SER A 45 -1.43 -4.29 -1.11
N ILE A 46 -1.64 -5.58 -0.80
CA ILE A 46 -1.21 -6.20 0.46
C ILE A 46 0.33 -6.26 0.52
N GLU A 47 0.97 -6.67 -0.57
CA GLU A 47 2.44 -6.71 -0.67
C GLU A 47 3.05 -5.31 -0.54
N GLU A 48 2.44 -4.29 -1.16
CA GLU A 48 2.85 -2.89 -1.04
C GLU A 48 2.79 -2.42 0.42
N LEU A 49 1.70 -2.74 1.13
CA LEU A 49 1.57 -2.40 2.55
C LEU A 49 2.63 -3.11 3.42
N ALA A 50 2.90 -4.38 3.16
CA ALA A 50 3.95 -5.14 3.84
C ALA A 50 5.34 -4.54 3.58
N HIS A 51 5.61 -4.06 2.37
CA HIS A 51 6.83 -3.35 2.03
C HIS A 51 7.00 -2.07 2.84
N TYR A 52 5.96 -1.22 2.90
CA TYR A 52 6.03 0.02 3.69
C TYR A 52 6.13 -0.24 5.20
N ARG A 53 5.54 -1.33 5.69
CA ARG A 53 5.68 -1.76 7.10
C ARG A 53 7.15 -1.98 7.47
N THR A 54 7.93 -2.61 6.58
CA THR A 54 9.34 -2.93 6.85
C THR A 54 10.28 -1.78 6.53
N ASN A 55 9.98 -1.00 5.49
CA ASN A 55 10.94 -0.05 4.90
C ASN A 55 10.61 1.42 5.16
N PHE A 56 9.41 1.76 5.65
CA PHE A 56 8.97 3.14 5.85
C PHE A 56 8.49 3.43 7.27
N LEU A 57 7.68 2.55 7.86
CA LEU A 57 7.15 2.73 9.22
C LEU A 57 8.20 2.37 10.27
N SER A 58 8.24 3.15 11.36
CA SER A 58 9.08 2.88 12.54
C SER A 58 8.25 2.10 13.57
N LEU A 59 8.15 0.78 13.39
CA LEU A 59 7.38 -0.13 14.24
C LEU A 59 8.28 -1.04 15.08
#